data_AF-A0A8T8K3P1-F1
#
_entry.id   AF-A0A8T8K3P1-F1
#
_cell.length_a   1.000
_cell.length_b   1.000
_cell.length_c   1.000
_cell.angle_alpha   90.00
_cell.angle_beta   90.00
_cell.angle_gamma   90.00
#
_symmetry.space_group_name_H-M   'P 1'
#
loop_
_entity.id
_entity.type
_entity.pdbx_description
1 polymer ?
#
loop_
_entity_poly.entity_id
_entity_poly.type
_entity_poly.pdbx_seq_one_letter_code
_entity_poly.pdbx_strand_id
1 'polypeptide(L)'
;MTAVGNSFTKAQIGEAAVRVRNFINNNGVLPNFVTISGKRVEMSSFLLMMATSLDNTNKGINGAIQEFNPQKPANKPSNNIAGRINAPEYLQIANLIKTHMESTGKAPESQSTSLGTLNYESLVLYYSRILAFEYQNNGLANFVTVSASTIQNSVTNLGKGQLNGLQGTPGLETLARYINQNLNHRDGAATTAAGVESTGFGDCWGLSDWAARVLSANGYTVRVVQGATSYSYNHRWLNVMVNGKWISFEPSLVTKRYGSKHYSATCASVRDIVVTYN
;
A
#
# COMPACT_ATOMS: atom_id res chain seq x y z
N MET A 1 -13.64 14.86 11.90
CA MET A 1 -13.18 13.47 11.66
C MET A 1 -13.76 12.54 12.71
N THR A 2 -13.86 11.24 12.46
CA THR A 2 -14.39 10.25 13.41
C THR A 2 -13.28 9.37 13.96
N ALA A 3 -13.39 8.97 15.23
CA ALA A 3 -12.52 7.95 15.82
C ALA A 3 -12.87 6.57 15.26
N VAL A 4 -11.85 5.76 14.99
CA VAL A 4 -12.01 4.41 14.41
C VAL A 4 -12.05 3.31 15.48
N GLY A 5 -11.71 3.65 16.73
CA GLY A 5 -11.70 2.72 17.87
C GLY A 5 -10.42 1.87 17.98
N ASN A 6 -9.45 2.07 17.09
CA ASN A 6 -8.11 1.51 17.21
C ASN A 6 -7.14 2.53 17.85
N SER A 7 -6.07 2.02 18.46
CA SER A 7 -4.91 2.82 18.85
C SER A 7 -3.63 2.03 18.63
N PHE A 8 -2.53 2.75 18.39
CA PHE A 8 -1.25 2.14 18.06
C PHE A 8 -0.10 2.80 18.82
N THR A 9 0.88 2.00 19.20
CA THR A 9 2.10 2.50 19.86
C THR A 9 2.99 3.22 18.86
N LYS A 10 3.88 4.10 19.36
CA LYS A 10 4.93 4.74 18.57
C LYS A 10 5.78 3.74 17.78
N ALA A 11 6.12 2.60 18.39
CA ALA A 11 6.89 1.54 17.73
C ALA A 11 6.15 0.95 16.52
N GLN A 12 4.85 0.65 16.66
CA GLN A 12 4.03 0.13 15.56
C GLN A 12 3.89 1.14 14.40
N ILE A 13 3.79 2.44 14.72
CA ILE A 13 3.74 3.52 13.72
C ILE A 13 5.09 3.66 13.02
N GLY A 14 6.20 3.60 13.76
CA GLY A 14 7.55 3.65 13.22
C GLY A 14 7.87 2.48 12.28
N GLU A 15 7.47 1.26 12.66
CA GLU A 15 7.59 0.08 11.81
C GLU A 15 6.77 0.21 10.51
N ALA A 16 5.55 0.76 10.61
CA ALA A 16 4.71 1.07 9.46
C ALA A 16 5.32 2.16 8.57
N ALA A 17 5.97 3.16 9.16
CA ALA A 17 6.66 4.24 8.44
C ALA A 17 7.82 3.70 7.60
N VAL A 18 8.56 2.71 8.11
CA VAL A 18 9.60 1.99 7.34
C VAL A 18 9.00 1.36 6.08
N ARG A 19 7.85 0.66 6.21
CA ARG A 19 7.16 0.04 5.07
C ARG A 19 6.68 1.07 4.05
N VAL A 20 6.02 2.14 4.49
CA VAL A 20 5.52 3.20 3.60
C VAL A 20 6.66 3.90 2.87
N ARG A 21 7.75 4.27 3.58
CA ARG A 21 8.96 4.85 2.97
C ARG A 21 9.52 3.95 1.88
N ASN A 22 9.71 2.66 2.19
CA ASN A 22 10.28 1.71 1.24
C ASN A 22 9.34 1.50 0.04
N PHE A 23 8.03 1.41 0.27
CA PHE A 23 7.04 1.30 -0.80
C PHE A 23 7.14 2.49 -1.76
N ILE A 24 7.11 3.72 -1.26
CA ILE A 24 7.16 4.92 -2.10
C ILE A 24 8.50 5.01 -2.84
N ASN A 25 9.62 4.70 -2.17
CA ASN A 25 10.93 4.74 -2.81
C ASN A 25 11.05 3.71 -3.97
N ASN A 26 10.47 2.52 -3.82
CA ASN A 26 10.55 1.47 -4.83
C ASN A 26 9.55 1.67 -5.97
N ASN A 27 8.40 2.24 -5.66
CA ASN A 27 7.25 2.27 -6.58
C ASN A 27 6.96 3.65 -7.15
N GLY A 28 7.55 4.71 -6.57
CA GLY A 28 7.30 6.09 -6.97
C GLY A 28 5.86 6.56 -6.70
N VAL A 29 5.02 5.82 -5.97
CA VAL A 29 3.63 6.20 -5.66
C VAL A 29 3.30 6.04 -4.20
N LEU A 30 2.31 6.80 -3.74
CA LEU A 30 1.75 6.65 -2.40
C LEU A 30 0.94 5.34 -2.30
N PRO A 31 1.14 4.51 -1.26
CA PRO A 31 0.24 3.37 -1.05
C PRO A 31 -1.16 3.86 -0.69
N ASN A 32 -2.21 3.10 -0.97
CA ASN A 32 -3.57 3.46 -0.55
C ASN A 32 -3.71 3.40 0.99
N PHE A 33 -3.12 2.37 1.61
CA PHE A 33 -3.16 2.13 3.05
C PHE A 33 -1.85 1.48 3.52
N VAL A 34 -1.64 1.47 4.83
CA VAL A 34 -0.61 0.65 5.49
C VAL A 34 -1.29 -0.27 6.49
N THR A 35 -0.74 -1.46 6.67
CA THR A 35 -1.19 -2.36 7.74
C THR A 35 -0.39 -2.12 9.01
N ILE A 36 -1.09 -1.93 10.12
CA ILE A 36 -0.52 -1.82 11.46
C ILE A 36 -1.24 -2.84 12.34
N SER A 37 -0.51 -3.81 12.90
CA SER A 37 -1.07 -4.88 13.74
C SER A 37 -2.29 -5.58 13.12
N GLY A 38 -2.23 -5.87 11.82
CA GLY A 38 -3.31 -6.52 11.06
C GLY A 38 -4.51 -5.61 10.70
N LYS A 39 -4.52 -4.34 11.12
CA LYS A 39 -5.55 -3.37 10.78
C LYS A 39 -5.11 -2.50 9.60
N ARG A 40 -6.06 -2.15 8.73
CA ARG A 40 -5.82 -1.27 7.59
C ARG A 40 -5.96 0.17 8.04
N VAL A 41 -4.94 0.97 7.78
CA VAL A 41 -4.88 2.40 8.11
C VAL A 41 -4.66 3.17 6.81
N GLU A 42 -5.64 3.99 6.42
CA GLU A 42 -5.57 4.84 5.22
C GLU A 42 -4.45 5.90 5.37
N MET A 43 -3.87 6.36 4.27
CA MET A 43 -2.73 7.29 4.34
C MET A 43 -3.02 8.62 5.03
N SER A 44 -4.27 9.11 4.99
CA SER A 44 -4.63 10.36 5.67
C SER A 44 -4.65 10.14 7.18
N SER A 45 -5.24 9.03 7.64
CA SER A 45 -5.16 8.57 9.03
C SER A 45 -3.71 8.39 9.46
N PHE A 46 -2.89 7.77 8.61
CA PHE A 46 -1.49 7.53 8.89
C PHE A 46 -0.69 8.83 9.01
N LEU A 47 -0.89 9.82 8.14
CA LEU A 47 -0.26 11.14 8.24
C LEU A 47 -0.55 11.81 9.60
N LEU A 48 -1.81 11.79 10.04
CA LEU A 48 -2.20 12.34 11.34
C LEU A 48 -1.52 11.60 12.49
N MET A 49 -1.47 10.27 12.42
CA MET A 49 -0.78 9.47 13.44
C MET A 49 0.71 9.76 13.49
N MET A 50 1.37 9.92 12.34
CA MET A 50 2.79 10.27 12.29
C MET A 50 3.05 11.66 12.87
N ALA A 51 2.25 12.65 12.50
CA ALA A 51 2.33 14.01 13.02
C ALA A 51 2.09 14.06 14.54
N THR A 52 1.10 13.31 15.03
CA THR A 52 0.81 13.17 16.47
C THR A 52 1.95 12.48 17.21
N SER A 53 2.58 11.47 16.61
CA SER A 53 3.73 10.78 17.20
C SER A 53 4.92 11.70 17.43
N LEU A 54 5.21 12.58 16.47
CA LEU A 54 6.29 13.56 16.61
C LEU A 54 5.93 14.69 17.60
N ASP A 55 4.70 15.19 17.58
CA ASP A 55 4.21 16.17 18.56
C ASP A 55 4.30 15.63 20.00
N ASN A 56 3.87 14.38 20.22
CA ASN A 56 3.98 13.71 21.51
C ASN A 56 5.43 13.52 21.93
N THR A 57 6.30 13.12 21.00
CA THR A 57 7.74 12.97 21.27
C THR A 57 8.36 14.28 21.71
N ASN A 58 8.07 15.38 21.01
CA ASN A 58 8.57 16.72 21.35
C ASN A 58 8.09 17.20 22.73
N LYS A 59 6.93 16.73 23.18
CA LYS A 59 6.33 17.06 24.49
C LYS A 59 6.69 16.07 25.60
N GLY A 60 7.47 15.01 25.31
CA GLY A 60 7.76 13.94 26.27
C GLY A 60 6.56 13.08 26.65
N ILE A 61 5.51 13.05 25.80
CA ILE A 61 4.29 12.29 26.03
C ILE A 61 4.48 10.86 25.50
N ASN A 62 4.35 9.89 26.40
CA ASN A 62 4.39 8.46 26.07
C ASN A 62 2.97 7.88 26.16
N GLY A 63 2.40 7.53 25.01
CA GLY A 63 1.06 6.96 24.95
C GLY A 63 0.74 6.37 23.58
N ALA A 64 -0.22 5.45 23.54
CA ALA A 64 -0.78 4.98 22.28
C ALA A 64 -1.53 6.11 21.58
N ILE A 65 -1.44 6.15 20.25
CA ILE A 65 -2.06 7.18 19.41
C ILE A 65 -3.34 6.59 18.84
N GLN A 66 -4.45 7.26 19.13
CA GLN A 66 -5.76 6.88 18.63
C GLN A 66 -5.86 7.12 17.11
N GLU A 67 -6.48 6.17 16.41
CA GLU A 67 -6.75 6.30 14.99
C GLU A 67 -8.05 7.10 14.74
N PHE A 68 -7.94 8.08 13.83
CA PHE A 68 -9.06 8.83 13.28
C PHE A 68 -9.11 8.67 11.77
N ASN A 69 -10.27 8.94 11.15
CA ASN A 69 -10.45 8.87 9.70
C ASN A 69 -10.66 10.28 9.08
N PRO A 70 -9.58 11.06 8.89
CA PRO A 70 -9.63 12.34 8.20
C PRO A 70 -9.79 12.15 6.69
N GLN A 71 -10.56 13.03 6.04
CA GLN A 71 -10.75 12.98 4.60
C GLN A 71 -9.44 13.27 3.86
N LYS A 72 -9.20 12.56 2.76
CA LYS A 72 -8.07 12.81 1.85
C LYS A 72 -8.28 14.15 1.10
N PRO A 73 -7.23 14.94 0.84
CA PRO A 73 -7.34 16.13 0.00
C PRO A 73 -7.79 15.79 -1.43
N ALA A 74 -8.53 16.71 -2.05
CA ALA A 74 -9.05 16.55 -3.40
C ALA A 74 -8.00 16.91 -4.47
N ASN A 75 -7.20 17.95 -4.21
CA ASN A 75 -6.16 18.42 -5.12
C ASN A 75 -4.81 17.79 -4.82
N LYS A 76 -4.06 17.49 -5.89
CA LYS A 76 -2.71 16.93 -5.84
C LYS A 76 -1.73 17.84 -6.58
N PRO A 77 -1.35 19.00 -6.01
CA PRO A 77 -0.35 19.84 -6.64
C PRO A 77 0.97 19.07 -6.74
N SER A 78 1.70 19.14 -7.85
CA SER A 78 3.07 18.60 -7.92
C SER A 78 4.02 19.51 -7.14
N ASN A 79 5.04 18.94 -6.52
CA ASN A 79 6.12 19.69 -5.91
C ASN A 79 7.47 19.27 -6.50
N ASN A 80 8.37 20.25 -6.65
CA ASN A 80 9.72 20.03 -7.15
C ASN A 80 10.75 20.70 -6.24
N ILE A 81 10.61 20.48 -4.93
CA ILE A 81 11.51 21.04 -3.92
C ILE A 81 12.48 19.95 -3.44
N ALA A 82 13.72 20.34 -3.14
CA ALA A 82 14.76 19.46 -2.63
C ALA A 82 15.62 20.20 -1.61
N GLY A 83 16.16 19.47 -0.63
CA GLY A 83 17.02 20.04 0.40
C GLY A 83 16.88 19.33 1.74
N ARG A 84 17.33 19.99 2.81
CA ARG A 84 17.24 19.48 4.18
C ARG A 84 16.35 20.38 5.02
N ILE A 85 15.40 19.79 5.72
CA ILE A 85 14.60 20.47 6.74
C ILE A 85 15.09 19.97 8.11
N ASN A 86 15.39 20.91 9.00
CA ASN A 86 15.95 20.62 10.32
C ASN A 86 14.87 20.21 11.35
N ALA A 87 15.32 19.73 12.51
CA ALA A 87 14.44 19.24 13.57
C ALA A 87 13.41 20.26 14.09
N PRO A 88 13.79 21.48 14.47
CA PRO A 88 12.81 22.48 14.91
C PRO A 88 11.68 22.69 13.89
N GLU A 89 12.04 22.79 12.61
CA GLU A 89 11.06 23.05 11.57
C GLU A 89 10.13 21.85 11.33
N TYR A 90 10.66 20.63 11.21
CA TYR A 90 9.79 19.48 10.93
C TYR A 90 8.86 19.13 12.10
N LEU A 91 9.27 19.44 13.34
CA LEU A 91 8.44 19.28 14.54
C LEU A 91 7.34 20.33 14.58
N GLN A 92 7.65 21.58 14.24
CA GLN A 92 6.66 22.64 14.09
C GLN A 92 5.63 22.29 13.01
N ILE A 93 6.08 21.83 11.84
CA ILE A 93 5.21 21.42 10.74
C ILE A 93 4.30 20.24 11.17
N ALA A 94 4.81 19.31 11.98
CA ALA A 94 4.01 18.17 12.47
C ALA A 94 2.84 18.67 13.33
N ASN A 95 3.11 19.62 14.22
CA ASN A 95 2.08 20.24 15.04
C ASN A 95 1.04 21.01 14.21
N LEU A 96 1.46 21.74 13.17
CA LEU A 96 0.56 22.44 12.26
C LEU A 96 -0.35 21.47 11.48
N ILE A 97 0.20 20.37 10.97
CA ILE A 97 -0.57 19.33 10.26
C ILE A 97 -1.59 18.71 11.22
N LYS A 98 -1.17 18.30 12.41
CA LYS A 98 -2.05 17.74 13.44
C LYS A 98 -3.21 18.70 13.74
N THR A 99 -2.91 19.95 14.03
CA THR A 99 -3.91 20.98 14.36
C THR A 99 -4.89 21.22 13.21
N HIS A 100 -4.40 21.31 11.97
CA HIS A 100 -5.23 21.43 10.78
C HIS A 100 -6.18 20.25 10.61
N MET A 101 -5.68 19.03 10.77
CA MET A 101 -6.47 17.82 10.58
C MET A 101 -7.50 17.61 11.70
N GLU A 102 -7.14 17.95 12.94
CA GLU A 102 -8.04 17.90 14.10
C GLU A 102 -9.20 18.91 13.96
N SER A 103 -8.90 20.12 13.50
CA SER A 103 -9.89 21.19 13.34
C SER A 103 -10.81 21.03 12.12
N THR A 104 -10.25 20.59 10.98
CA THR A 104 -11.02 20.51 9.71
C THR A 104 -11.57 19.11 9.45
N GLY A 105 -10.99 18.09 10.06
CA GLY A 105 -11.23 16.69 9.71
C GLY A 105 -10.71 16.29 8.32
N LYS A 106 -9.83 17.09 7.72
CA LYS A 106 -9.26 16.87 6.37
C LYS A 106 -7.73 16.92 6.43
N ALA A 107 -7.07 16.05 5.67
CA ALA A 107 -5.63 16.16 5.45
C ALA A 107 -5.32 17.42 4.61
N PRO A 108 -4.22 18.13 4.90
CA PRO A 108 -3.85 19.33 4.14
C PRO A 108 -3.50 18.95 2.70
N GLU A 109 -3.89 19.78 1.74
CA GLU A 109 -3.49 19.60 0.33
C GLU A 109 -1.98 19.79 0.17
N SER A 110 -1.43 20.73 0.94
CA SER A 110 -0.01 21.00 1.02
C SER A 110 0.34 21.73 2.31
N GLN A 111 1.64 21.86 2.58
CA GLN A 111 2.15 22.60 3.72
C GLN A 111 3.44 23.32 3.37
N SER A 112 3.56 24.56 3.84
CA SER A 112 4.74 25.41 3.59
C SER A 112 5.93 25.01 4.46
N THR A 113 7.12 25.13 3.88
CA THR A 113 8.43 24.86 4.50
C THR A 113 9.43 25.92 4.05
N SER A 114 10.60 25.93 4.66
CA SER A 114 11.77 26.74 4.28
C SER A 114 12.27 26.45 2.86
N LEU A 115 11.94 25.27 2.30
CA LEU A 115 12.32 24.85 0.95
C LEU A 115 11.21 25.10 -0.08
N GLY A 116 10.07 25.67 0.33
CA GLY A 116 8.86 25.79 -0.47
C GLY A 116 7.75 24.87 0.03
N THR A 117 6.84 24.46 -0.86
CA THR A 117 5.60 23.77 -0.46
C THR A 117 5.70 22.25 -0.68
N LEU A 118 5.38 21.47 0.36
CA LEU A 118 5.22 20.02 0.28
C LEU A 118 3.75 19.66 0.06
N ASN A 119 3.44 18.93 -1.00
CA ASN A 119 2.09 18.39 -1.22
C ASN A 119 1.79 17.22 -0.26
N TYR A 120 0.53 16.83 -0.16
CA TYR A 120 0.08 15.72 0.68
C TYR A 120 0.90 14.43 0.51
N GLU A 121 1.10 13.95 -0.72
CA GLU A 121 1.88 12.74 -1.00
C GLU A 121 3.31 12.85 -0.45
N SER A 122 3.95 14.01 -0.63
CA SER A 122 5.29 14.27 -0.13
C SER A 122 5.32 14.40 1.38
N LEU A 123 4.28 14.97 2.01
CA LEU A 123 4.17 15.00 3.47
C LEU A 123 4.14 13.59 4.04
N VAL A 124 3.40 12.66 3.42
CA VAL A 124 3.39 11.27 3.87
C VAL A 124 4.77 10.63 3.73
N LEU A 125 5.45 10.78 2.59
CA LEU A 125 6.82 10.27 2.41
C LEU A 125 7.79 10.91 3.41
N TYR A 126 7.70 12.22 3.57
CA TYR A 126 8.56 13.03 4.42
C TYR A 126 8.47 12.60 5.88
N TYR A 127 7.26 12.49 6.43
CA TYR A 127 7.05 12.01 7.79
C TYR A 127 7.34 10.51 7.95
N SER A 128 7.13 9.72 6.90
CA SER A 128 7.55 8.31 6.90
C SER A 128 9.07 8.18 7.03
N ARG A 129 9.85 9.06 6.38
CA ARG A 129 11.32 9.08 6.52
C ARG A 129 11.75 9.44 7.93
N ILE A 130 11.15 10.47 8.53
CA ILE A 130 11.48 10.90 9.91
C ILE A 130 11.21 9.77 10.91
N LEU A 131 10.00 9.21 10.91
CA LEU A 131 9.65 8.16 11.88
C LEU A 131 10.33 6.83 11.61
N ALA A 132 10.62 6.50 10.36
CA ALA A 132 11.43 5.33 10.05
C ALA A 132 12.86 5.49 10.61
N PHE A 133 13.47 6.68 10.47
CA PHE A 133 14.76 6.95 11.09
C PHE A 133 14.68 6.84 12.60
N GLU A 134 13.68 7.47 13.22
CA GLU A 134 13.51 7.45 14.66
C GLU A 134 13.36 6.03 15.21
N TYR A 135 12.53 5.22 14.57
CA TYR A 135 12.32 3.82 14.93
C TYR A 135 13.59 2.98 14.80
N GLN A 136 14.39 3.21 13.75
CA GLN A 136 15.59 2.43 13.46
C GLN A 136 16.80 2.85 14.31
N ASN A 137 16.84 4.09 14.80
CA ASN A 137 18.00 4.67 15.50
C ASN A 137 17.72 5.05 16.95
N ASN A 138 16.50 4.80 17.46
CA ASN A 138 16.06 5.20 18.80
C ASN A 138 16.28 6.69 19.12
N GLY A 139 16.10 7.57 18.13
CA GLY A 139 16.31 9.01 18.30
C GLY A 139 15.89 9.83 17.09
N LEU A 140 15.51 11.08 17.32
CA LEU A 140 15.10 12.00 16.27
C LEU A 140 16.27 12.36 15.35
N ALA A 141 15.98 12.49 14.06
CA ALA A 141 16.97 12.95 13.08
C ALA A 141 17.23 14.46 13.26
N ASN A 142 18.47 14.92 13.17
CA ASN A 142 18.76 16.36 13.19
C ASN A 142 18.15 17.10 11.99
N PHE A 143 17.97 16.39 10.87
CA PHE A 143 17.31 16.86 9.68
C PHE A 143 16.74 15.67 8.90
N VAL A 144 15.85 15.97 7.95
CA VAL A 144 15.38 15.01 6.95
C VAL A 144 15.59 15.60 5.55
N THR A 145 16.03 14.74 4.63
CA THR A 145 16.22 15.11 3.23
C THR A 145 14.90 15.01 2.47
N VAL A 146 14.49 16.12 1.87
CA VAL A 146 13.45 16.19 0.86
C VAL A 146 14.11 15.99 -0.50
N SER A 147 13.58 15.06 -1.29
CA SER A 147 14.03 14.82 -2.65
C SER A 147 13.01 15.41 -3.60
N ALA A 148 13.47 16.03 -4.69
CA ALA A 148 12.62 16.36 -5.82
C ALA A 148 12.12 15.05 -6.43
N SER A 149 10.91 14.63 -6.07
CA SER A 149 10.31 13.40 -6.56
C SER A 149 8.84 13.62 -6.88
N THR A 150 8.48 13.45 -8.15
CA THR A 150 7.08 13.35 -8.57
C THR A 150 6.54 12.02 -8.10
N ILE A 151 5.82 12.00 -6.97
CA ILE A 151 5.08 10.81 -6.55
C ILE A 151 3.91 10.63 -7.53
N GLN A 152 3.95 9.58 -8.35
CA GLN A 152 2.91 9.30 -9.34
C GLN A 152 1.60 8.86 -8.68
N ASN A 153 0.52 8.93 -9.46
CA ASN A 153 -0.82 8.63 -8.98
C ASN A 153 -1.11 7.12 -8.83
N SER A 154 -0.43 6.26 -9.59
CA SER A 154 -0.74 4.83 -9.69
C SER A 154 0.51 4.00 -10.01
N VAL A 155 0.66 2.85 -9.36
CA VAL A 155 1.66 1.82 -9.75
C VAL A 155 1.16 0.94 -10.89
N THR A 156 -0.16 0.81 -11.03
CA THR A 156 -0.77 0.09 -12.13
C THR A 156 -2.07 0.76 -12.53
N ASN A 157 -2.36 0.73 -13.83
CA ASN A 157 -3.67 1.12 -14.36
C ASN A 157 -4.65 -0.06 -14.36
N LEU A 158 -4.15 -1.30 -14.17
CA LEU A 158 -4.99 -2.49 -14.04
C LEU A 158 -5.90 -2.36 -12.81
N GLY A 159 -7.12 -2.88 -12.95
CA GLY A 159 -8.16 -2.70 -11.95
C GLY A 159 -8.57 -1.24 -11.82
N LYS A 160 -8.53 -0.48 -12.93
CA LYS A 160 -8.91 0.94 -13.01
C LYS A 160 -8.16 1.83 -12.01
N GLY A 161 -6.91 1.49 -11.69
CA GLY A 161 -6.08 2.22 -10.72
C GLY A 161 -6.55 2.09 -9.26
N GLN A 162 -7.45 1.16 -8.94
CA GLN A 162 -7.94 0.94 -7.57
C GLN A 162 -7.02 0.02 -6.76
N LEU A 163 -6.02 -0.60 -7.41
CA LEU A 163 -5.17 -1.65 -6.86
C LEU A 163 -3.74 -1.17 -6.59
N ASN A 164 -3.61 0.06 -6.10
CA ASN A 164 -2.33 0.63 -5.67
C ASN A 164 -2.10 0.40 -4.16
N GLY A 165 -0.85 0.32 -3.73
CA GLY A 165 -0.49 0.18 -2.31
C GLY A 165 -0.87 -1.15 -1.66
N LEU A 166 -1.04 -2.22 -2.44
CA LEU A 166 -1.28 -3.55 -1.89
C LEU A 166 -0.04 -3.98 -1.08
N GLN A 167 -0.21 -4.41 0.17
CA GLN A 167 0.89 -4.86 1.03
C GLN A 167 0.49 -6.05 1.92
N GLY A 168 1.41 -7.01 2.08
CA GLY A 168 1.23 -8.20 2.90
C GLY A 168 0.00 -9.04 2.54
N THR A 169 -0.45 -9.90 3.47
CA THR A 169 -1.69 -10.66 3.26
C THR A 169 -2.94 -9.78 3.14
N PRO A 170 -3.08 -8.61 3.80
CA PRO A 170 -4.24 -7.73 3.57
C PRO A 170 -4.32 -7.16 2.15
N GLY A 171 -3.18 -6.99 1.47
CA GLY A 171 -3.15 -6.62 0.06
C GLY A 171 -3.66 -7.74 -0.85
N LEU A 172 -3.30 -8.99 -0.54
CA LEU A 172 -3.86 -10.16 -1.23
C LEU A 172 -5.39 -10.25 -1.04
N GLU A 173 -5.89 -9.99 0.17
CA GLU A 173 -7.34 -9.91 0.43
C GLU A 173 -8.04 -8.83 -0.40
N THR A 174 -7.42 -7.64 -0.52
CA THR A 174 -7.94 -6.56 -1.36
C THR A 174 -8.00 -6.98 -2.83
N LEU A 175 -6.94 -7.60 -3.34
CA LEU A 175 -6.90 -8.09 -4.72
C LEU A 175 -7.96 -9.15 -4.96
N ALA A 176 -8.09 -10.11 -4.05
CA ALA A 176 -9.06 -11.18 -4.15
C ALA A 176 -10.50 -10.62 -4.17
N ARG A 177 -10.81 -9.67 -3.28
CA ARG A 177 -12.10 -8.99 -3.27
C ARG A 177 -12.37 -8.25 -4.58
N TYR A 178 -11.37 -7.56 -5.12
CA TYR A 178 -11.50 -6.87 -6.41
C TYR A 178 -11.82 -7.84 -7.54
N ILE A 179 -11.06 -8.93 -7.65
CA ILE A 179 -11.28 -9.99 -8.65
C ILE A 179 -12.70 -10.52 -8.52
N ASN A 180 -13.15 -10.89 -7.32
CA ASN A 180 -14.49 -11.43 -7.12
C ASN A 180 -15.62 -10.46 -7.53
N GLN A 181 -15.41 -9.16 -7.31
CA GLN A 181 -16.42 -8.13 -7.59
C GLN A 181 -16.47 -7.73 -9.06
N ASN A 182 -15.32 -7.70 -9.74
CA ASN A 182 -15.18 -7.04 -11.05
C ASN A 182 -14.80 -7.99 -12.18
N LEU A 183 -14.23 -9.15 -11.86
CA LEU A 183 -13.76 -10.14 -12.84
C LEU A 183 -14.48 -11.48 -12.62
N ASN A 184 -14.49 -12.32 -13.65
CA ASN A 184 -14.99 -13.69 -13.51
C ASN A 184 -14.24 -14.67 -14.40
N HIS A 185 -14.21 -15.94 -14.00
CA HIS A 185 -13.62 -16.97 -14.83
C HIS A 185 -14.59 -17.38 -15.95
N ARG A 186 -14.09 -17.65 -17.15
CA ARG A 186 -14.84 -18.29 -18.23
C ARG A 186 -13.89 -19.14 -19.10
N ASP A 187 -14.31 -20.36 -19.44
CA ASP A 187 -13.49 -21.22 -20.30
C ASP A 187 -13.30 -20.59 -21.68
N GLY A 188 -12.05 -20.61 -22.18
CA GLY A 188 -11.68 -19.97 -23.44
C GLY A 188 -11.80 -18.44 -23.45
N ALA A 189 -11.92 -17.81 -22.28
CA ALA A 189 -11.84 -16.35 -22.18
C ALA A 189 -10.38 -15.85 -22.32
N ALA A 190 -10.15 -14.58 -22.00
CA ALA A 190 -8.84 -13.98 -22.18
C ALA A 190 -7.76 -14.75 -21.42
N THR A 191 -6.63 -14.98 -22.09
CA THR A 191 -5.44 -15.66 -21.57
C THR A 191 -4.32 -14.69 -21.18
N THR A 192 -4.57 -13.38 -21.33
CA THR A 192 -3.62 -12.29 -21.04
C THR A 192 -4.25 -11.23 -20.14
N ALA A 193 -3.42 -10.52 -19.39
CA ALA A 193 -3.85 -9.44 -18.52
C ALA A 193 -4.62 -8.34 -19.27
N ALA A 194 -4.14 -7.94 -20.45
CA ALA A 194 -4.82 -6.93 -21.26
C ALA A 194 -6.23 -7.36 -21.68
N GLY A 195 -6.40 -8.64 -22.05
CA GLY A 195 -7.72 -9.18 -22.39
C GLY A 195 -8.64 -9.32 -21.17
N VAL A 196 -8.11 -9.67 -20.00
CA VAL A 196 -8.89 -9.70 -18.75
C VAL A 196 -9.35 -8.30 -18.37
N GLU A 197 -8.46 -7.30 -18.42
CA GLU A 197 -8.79 -5.91 -18.09
C GLU A 197 -9.89 -5.35 -19.01
N SER A 198 -9.82 -5.65 -20.32
CA SER A 198 -10.78 -5.11 -21.29
C SER A 198 -12.13 -5.81 -21.27
N THR A 199 -12.18 -7.10 -20.94
CA THR A 199 -13.44 -7.89 -21.02
C THR A 199 -14.09 -8.16 -19.67
N GLY A 200 -13.34 -8.09 -18.57
CA GLY A 200 -13.78 -8.56 -17.26
C GLY A 200 -13.79 -10.09 -17.11
N PHE A 201 -13.38 -10.85 -18.14
CA PHE A 201 -13.36 -12.31 -18.13
C PHE A 201 -11.99 -12.85 -18.48
N GLY A 202 -11.53 -13.84 -17.72
CA GLY A 202 -10.30 -14.57 -18.01
C GLY A 202 -10.45 -16.06 -17.76
N ASP A 203 -9.58 -16.85 -18.36
CA ASP A 203 -9.35 -18.21 -17.91
C ASP A 203 -8.22 -18.24 -16.87
N CYS A 204 -7.72 -19.44 -16.52
CA CYS A 204 -6.64 -19.56 -15.53
C CYS A 204 -5.32 -18.93 -15.99
N TRP A 205 -5.06 -18.84 -17.30
CA TRP A 205 -3.90 -18.15 -17.85
C TRP A 205 -4.05 -16.65 -17.69
N GLY A 206 -5.18 -16.09 -18.13
CA GLY A 206 -5.40 -14.65 -18.12
C GLY A 206 -5.55 -14.08 -16.72
N LEU A 207 -6.33 -14.74 -15.85
CA LEU A 207 -6.50 -14.28 -14.47
C LEU A 207 -5.18 -14.33 -13.68
N SER A 208 -4.33 -15.34 -13.96
CA SER A 208 -3.00 -15.42 -13.36
C SER A 208 -2.05 -14.36 -13.88
N ASP A 209 -1.98 -14.13 -15.20
CA ASP A 209 -1.16 -13.06 -15.79
C ASP A 209 -1.59 -11.68 -15.26
N TRP A 210 -2.91 -11.43 -15.20
CA TRP A 210 -3.47 -10.19 -14.67
C TRP A 210 -3.11 -9.96 -13.20
N ALA A 211 -3.37 -10.96 -12.35
CA ALA A 211 -3.10 -10.84 -10.92
C ALA A 211 -1.59 -10.75 -10.62
N ALA A 212 -0.74 -11.47 -11.36
CA ALA A 212 0.70 -11.41 -11.21
C ALA A 212 1.24 -10.01 -11.50
N ARG A 213 0.75 -9.35 -12.57
CA ARG A 213 1.15 -7.98 -12.92
C ARG A 213 0.67 -6.95 -11.91
N VAL A 214 -0.54 -7.08 -11.39
CA VAL A 214 -1.04 -6.21 -10.31
C VAL A 214 -0.16 -6.34 -9.07
N LEU A 215 0.15 -7.57 -8.64
CA LEU A 215 0.98 -7.82 -7.46
C LEU A 215 2.43 -7.37 -7.67
N SER A 216 3.05 -7.69 -8.81
CA SER A 216 4.40 -7.24 -9.13
C SER A 216 4.51 -5.73 -9.18
N ALA A 217 3.52 -5.02 -9.75
CA ALA A 217 3.48 -3.56 -9.73
C ALA A 217 3.37 -2.98 -8.31
N ASN A 218 2.87 -3.74 -7.34
CA ASN A 218 2.84 -3.34 -5.93
C ASN A 218 4.08 -3.82 -5.14
N GLY A 219 5.11 -4.33 -5.82
CA GLY A 219 6.37 -4.75 -5.22
C GLY A 219 6.33 -6.12 -4.54
N TYR A 220 5.35 -6.98 -4.85
CA TYR A 220 5.41 -8.37 -4.43
C TYR A 220 6.31 -9.17 -5.37
N THR A 221 7.13 -10.05 -4.80
CA THR A 221 7.74 -11.15 -5.56
C THR A 221 6.68 -12.23 -5.82
N VAL A 222 6.45 -12.56 -7.09
CA VAL A 222 5.38 -13.46 -7.52
C VAL A 222 5.91 -14.50 -8.49
N ARG A 223 5.50 -15.75 -8.33
CA ARG A 223 5.71 -16.83 -9.30
C ARG A 223 4.38 -17.21 -9.91
N VAL A 224 4.30 -17.21 -11.24
CA VAL A 224 3.22 -17.94 -11.92
C VAL A 224 3.63 -19.40 -11.97
N VAL A 225 2.81 -20.26 -11.40
CA VAL A 225 3.04 -21.70 -11.30
C VAL A 225 1.99 -22.46 -12.09
N GLN A 226 2.32 -23.69 -12.47
CA GLN A 226 1.45 -24.55 -13.25
C GLN A 226 1.43 -25.97 -12.69
N GLY A 227 0.28 -26.63 -12.80
CA GLY A 227 0.04 -28.00 -12.35
C GLY A 227 -1.24 -28.58 -12.91
N ALA A 228 -1.49 -29.86 -12.67
CA ALA A 228 -2.70 -30.53 -13.10
C ALA A 228 -3.81 -30.45 -12.02
N THR A 229 -5.04 -30.30 -12.47
CA THR A 229 -6.27 -30.47 -11.68
C THR A 229 -7.00 -31.73 -12.17
N SER A 230 -8.11 -32.11 -11.54
CA SER A 230 -9.01 -33.17 -12.05
C SER A 230 -9.67 -32.82 -13.39
N TYR A 231 -9.61 -31.57 -13.85
CA TYR A 231 -10.31 -31.08 -15.05
C TYR A 231 -9.39 -30.53 -16.14
N SER A 232 -8.12 -30.24 -15.83
CA SER A 232 -7.13 -29.71 -16.79
C SER A 232 -5.72 -30.16 -16.44
N TYR A 233 -4.96 -30.56 -17.46
CA TYR A 233 -3.55 -30.91 -17.32
C TYR A 233 -2.62 -29.72 -17.07
N ASN A 234 -3.06 -28.51 -17.43
CA ASN A 234 -2.29 -27.28 -17.31
C ASN A 234 -3.17 -26.18 -16.73
N HIS A 235 -3.23 -26.11 -15.40
CA HIS A 235 -3.87 -25.02 -14.66
C HIS A 235 -2.80 -24.09 -14.10
N ARG A 236 -3.02 -22.77 -14.19
CA ARG A 236 -2.10 -21.75 -13.69
C ARG A 236 -2.69 -20.97 -12.53
N TRP A 237 -1.81 -20.66 -11.58
CA TRP A 237 -2.07 -19.79 -10.43
C TRP A 237 -0.77 -19.15 -9.94
N LEU A 238 -0.80 -18.49 -8.79
CA LEU A 238 0.34 -17.74 -8.27
C LEU A 238 0.86 -18.32 -6.94
N ASN A 239 2.17 -18.29 -6.76
CA ASN A 239 2.80 -18.27 -5.45
C ASN A 239 3.36 -16.87 -5.19
N VAL A 240 3.02 -16.27 -4.05
CA VAL A 240 3.39 -14.90 -3.68
C VAL A 240 4.25 -14.91 -2.42
N MET A 241 5.40 -14.23 -2.44
CA MET A 241 6.28 -14.14 -1.27
C MET A 241 5.73 -13.10 -0.29
N VAL A 242 5.43 -13.52 0.94
CA VAL A 242 5.03 -12.63 2.04
C VAL A 242 5.77 -13.04 3.30
N ASN A 243 6.49 -12.10 3.93
CA ASN A 243 7.25 -12.33 5.17
C ASN A 243 8.18 -13.57 5.11
N GLY A 244 8.88 -13.75 3.98
CA GLY A 244 9.82 -14.85 3.77
C GLY A 244 9.18 -16.21 3.49
N LYS A 245 7.85 -16.28 3.32
CA LYS A 245 7.11 -17.50 3.00
C LYS A 245 6.36 -17.36 1.69
N TRP A 246 6.33 -18.44 0.90
CA TRP A 246 5.48 -18.53 -0.28
C TRP A 246 4.04 -18.86 0.14
N ILE A 247 3.09 -18.04 -0.31
CA ILE A 247 1.66 -18.22 -0.10
C ILE A 247 1.01 -18.45 -1.47
N SER A 248 0.11 -19.44 -1.58
CA SER A 248 -0.68 -19.64 -2.80
C SER A 248 -1.69 -18.50 -2.98
N PHE A 249 -1.88 -18.05 -4.22
CA PHE A 249 -2.94 -17.15 -4.62
C PHE A 249 -3.59 -17.67 -5.91
N GLU A 250 -4.85 -18.11 -5.80
CA GLU A 250 -5.64 -18.75 -6.85
C GLU A 250 -6.71 -17.79 -7.41
N PRO A 251 -6.38 -16.97 -8.42
CA PRO A 251 -7.29 -15.94 -8.90
C PRO A 251 -8.55 -16.52 -9.54
N SER A 252 -8.46 -17.72 -10.13
CA SER A 252 -9.61 -18.44 -10.69
C SER A 252 -10.62 -18.80 -9.61
N LEU A 253 -10.16 -19.38 -8.49
CA LEU A 253 -11.03 -19.87 -7.41
C LEU A 253 -11.69 -18.74 -6.63
N VAL A 254 -11.07 -17.56 -6.61
CA VAL A 254 -11.63 -16.33 -6.04
C VAL A 254 -12.85 -15.84 -6.82
N THR A 255 -13.01 -16.18 -8.10
CA THR A 255 -14.14 -15.71 -8.91
C THR A 255 -15.47 -16.35 -8.49
N LYS A 256 -16.58 -15.69 -8.81
CA LYS A 256 -17.94 -16.19 -8.53
C LYS A 256 -18.20 -17.54 -9.21
N ARG A 257 -17.66 -17.77 -10.41
CA ARG A 257 -17.79 -19.05 -11.14
C ARG A 257 -17.36 -20.26 -10.31
N TYR A 258 -16.33 -20.12 -9.49
CA TYR A 258 -15.79 -21.21 -8.66
C TYR A 258 -16.11 -21.05 -7.17
N GLY A 259 -17.14 -20.28 -6.85
CA GLY A 259 -17.72 -20.21 -5.51
C GLY A 259 -17.05 -19.21 -4.57
N SER A 260 -16.32 -18.23 -5.09
CA SER A 260 -15.74 -17.14 -4.28
C SER A 260 -14.82 -17.64 -3.15
N LYS A 261 -13.98 -18.63 -3.43
CA LYS A 261 -13.11 -19.24 -2.43
C LYS A 261 -12.07 -18.22 -1.91
N HIS A 262 -11.55 -18.47 -0.72
CA HIS A 262 -10.39 -17.73 -0.22
C HIS A 262 -9.21 -17.87 -1.19
N TYR A 263 -8.42 -16.81 -1.40
CA TYR A 263 -7.37 -16.80 -2.42
C TYR A 263 -6.30 -17.86 -2.20
N SER A 264 -6.08 -18.30 -0.96
CA SER A 264 -5.09 -19.33 -0.64
C SER A 264 -5.60 -20.77 -0.83
N ALA A 265 -6.85 -20.95 -1.25
CA ALA A 265 -7.32 -22.26 -1.67
C ALA A 265 -6.42 -22.79 -2.79
N THR A 266 -6.34 -24.10 -2.95
CA THR A 266 -5.58 -24.74 -4.04
C THR A 266 -6.46 -25.77 -4.73
N CYS A 267 -6.28 -25.92 -6.04
CA CYS A 267 -6.94 -26.98 -6.81
C CYS A 267 -5.97 -27.86 -7.60
N ALA A 268 -4.67 -27.57 -7.50
CA ALA A 268 -3.58 -28.30 -8.13
C ALA A 268 -2.33 -28.29 -7.22
N SER A 269 -1.38 -29.16 -7.53
CA SER A 269 -0.02 -29.13 -6.96
C SER A 269 0.96 -28.58 -7.99
N VAL A 270 1.94 -27.77 -7.54
CA VAL A 270 2.93 -27.16 -8.42
C VAL A 270 3.75 -28.25 -9.11
N ARG A 271 3.75 -28.23 -10.45
CA ARG A 271 4.67 -29.01 -11.28
C ARG A 271 5.80 -28.13 -11.79
N ASP A 272 5.45 -26.95 -12.30
CA ASP A 272 6.38 -26.04 -12.99
C ASP A 272 6.25 -24.60 -12.45
N ILE A 273 7.37 -23.87 -12.41
CA ILE A 273 7.40 -22.40 -12.29
C ILE A 273 7.50 -21.84 -13.70
N VAL A 274 6.46 -21.14 -14.15
CA VAL A 274 6.37 -20.61 -15.52
C VAL A 274 7.15 -19.31 -15.66
N VAL A 275 6.99 -18.38 -14.70
CA VAL A 275 7.68 -17.09 -14.68
C VAL A 275 7.78 -16.58 -13.25
N THR A 276 8.84 -15.82 -12.94
CA THR A 276 9.00 -15.10 -11.68
C THR A 276 9.08 -13.60 -11.95
N TYR A 277 8.25 -12.84 -11.25
CA TYR A 277 8.30 -11.38 -11.14
C TYR A 277 8.95 -11.03 -9.80
N ASN A 278 9.89 -10.08 -9.83
CA ASN A 278 10.59 -9.58 -8.64
C ASN A 278 10.22 -8.13 -8.37
#